data_AF-A0A3M1CIZ5-F1
#
_entry.id   AF-A0A3M1CIZ5-F1
#
_cell.length_a   1.000
_cell.length_b   1.000
_cell.length_c   1.000
_cell.angle_alpha   90.00
_cell.angle_beta   90.00
_cell.angle_gamma   90.00
#
_symmetry.space_group_name_H-M   'P 1'
#
loop_
_entity.id
_entity.type
_entity.pdbx_description
1 polymer ?
#
loop_
_entity_poly.entity_id
_entity_poly.type
_entity_poly.pdbx_seq_one_letter_code
_entity_poly.pdbx_strand_id
1 'polypeptide(L)'
;MAGLFLSLGLACGGFGDDFREGFQEGMNEALVDSFSELQDSVLQLPHSPPRKRLIQLIERGRADAEAGRLELVDASVFVAEAEAAVADGELTMEEVQALESRYESMVSG
;
A
#
# COMPACT_ATOMS: atom_id res chain seq x y z
N MET A 1 20.81 37.56 -20.46
CA MET A 1 20.92 36.58 -19.36
C MET A 1 20.43 37.25 -18.09
N ALA A 2 19.21 36.94 -17.67
CA ALA A 2 18.66 37.36 -16.39
C ALA A 2 18.10 36.10 -15.73
N GLY A 3 18.64 35.77 -14.56
CA GLY A 3 18.36 34.54 -13.83
C GLY A 3 16.93 34.51 -13.31
N LEU A 4 16.27 33.38 -13.53
CA LEU A 4 15.04 32.99 -12.86
C LEU A 4 15.35 32.74 -11.39
N PHE A 5 15.01 33.71 -10.55
CA PHE A 5 14.92 33.53 -9.10
C PHE A 5 13.71 32.62 -8.82
N LEU A 6 13.98 31.34 -8.57
CA LEU A 6 13.10 30.47 -7.80
C LEU A 6 12.96 31.07 -6.40
N SER A 7 11.94 31.90 -6.22
CA SER A 7 11.51 32.38 -4.91
C SER A 7 10.96 31.20 -4.12
N LEU A 8 11.87 30.53 -3.42
CA LEU A 8 11.62 29.61 -2.34
C LEU A 8 10.89 30.37 -1.21
N GLY A 9 9.57 30.46 -1.35
CA GLY A 9 8.69 31.06 -0.37
C GLY A 9 8.54 30.16 0.85
N LEU A 10 9.53 30.20 1.75
CA LEU A 10 9.29 29.99 3.17
C LEU A 10 8.35 31.11 3.64
N ALA A 11 7.04 30.87 3.60
CA ALA A 11 6.04 31.68 4.26
C ALA A 11 5.42 30.84 5.38
N CYS A 12 5.70 31.25 6.62
CA CYS A 12 5.15 30.71 7.85
C CYS A 12 3.62 30.77 7.90
N GLY A 13 3.01 29.76 8.51
CA GLY A 13 1.74 29.88 9.25
C GLY A 13 0.48 29.63 8.43
N GLY A 14 0.14 28.36 8.20
CA GLY A 14 -1.13 27.97 7.59
C GLY A 14 -1.02 26.82 6.59
N PHE A 15 -0.30 25.75 6.92
CA PHE A 15 -0.61 24.46 6.31
C PHE A 15 -1.89 23.99 6.98
N GLY A 16 -3.02 24.49 6.49
CA GLY A 16 -4.35 24.15 7.00
C GLY A 16 -4.59 22.66 6.89
N ASP A 17 -5.46 22.15 7.75
CA ASP A 17 -5.89 20.74 7.75
C ASP A 17 -6.24 20.25 6.33
N ASP A 18 -6.75 21.13 5.44
CA ASP A 18 -7.01 20.84 4.02
C ASP A 18 -5.80 20.30 3.21
N PHE A 19 -4.58 20.80 3.44
CA PHE A 19 -3.40 20.27 2.74
C PHE A 19 -3.02 18.89 3.28
N ARG A 20 -3.17 18.69 4.59
CA ARG A 20 -2.87 17.42 5.25
C ARG A 20 -3.89 16.35 4.84
N GLU A 21 -5.16 16.70 4.78
CA GLU A 21 -6.25 15.84 4.30
C GLU A 21 -6.05 15.48 2.83
N GLY A 22 -5.79 16.45 1.95
CA GLY A 22 -5.55 16.16 0.53
C GLY A 22 -4.28 15.35 0.27
N PHE A 23 -3.22 15.54 1.06
CA PHE A 23 -2.02 14.70 1.00
C PHE A 23 -2.32 13.27 1.46
N GLN A 24 -3.05 13.11 2.56
CA GLN A 24 -3.40 11.79 3.10
C GLN A 24 -4.35 11.04 2.17
N GLU A 25 -5.33 11.72 1.56
CA GLU A 25 -6.22 11.15 0.55
C GLU A 25 -5.45 10.65 -0.67
N GLY A 26 -4.54 11.47 -1.21
CA GLY A 26 -3.70 11.06 -2.35
C GLY A 26 -2.76 9.90 -2.03
N MET A 27 -2.27 9.80 -0.79
CA MET A 27 -1.46 8.67 -0.36
C MET A 27 -2.29 7.38 -0.19
N ASN A 28 -3.53 7.49 0.30
CA ASN A 28 -4.44 6.36 0.38
C ASN A 28 -4.82 5.86 -1.02
N GLU A 29 -5.05 6.76 -1.97
CA GLU A 29 -5.30 6.43 -3.38
C GLU A 29 -4.11 5.67 -3.99
N ALA A 30 -2.88 6.18 -3.80
CA ALA A 30 -1.67 5.51 -4.26
C ALA A 30 -1.47 4.12 -3.62
N LEU A 31 -1.89 3.95 -2.36
CA LEU A 31 -1.85 2.64 -1.69
C LEU A 31 -2.90 1.67 -2.28
N VAL A 32 -4.09 2.17 -2.60
CA VAL A 32 -5.15 1.39 -3.29
C VAL A 32 -4.69 0.92 -4.66
N ASP A 33 -3.99 1.78 -5.40
CA ASP A 33 -3.38 1.43 -6.68
C ASP A 33 -2.33 0.33 -6.52
N SER A 34 -1.45 0.47 -5.53
CA SER A 34 -0.42 -0.55 -5.20
C SER A 34 -1.04 -1.93 -4.89
N PHE A 35 -2.14 -1.97 -4.12
CA PHE A 35 -2.86 -3.22 -3.87
C PHE A 35 -3.46 -3.82 -5.15
N SER A 36 -3.93 -2.97 -6.07
CA SER A 36 -4.51 -3.41 -7.34
C SER A 36 -3.44 -3.99 -8.28
N GLU A 37 -2.27 -3.35 -8.37
CA GLU A 37 -1.12 -3.86 -9.12
C GLU A 37 -0.61 -5.20 -8.57
N LEU A 38 -0.55 -5.33 -7.24
CA LEU A 38 -0.23 -6.60 -6.57
C LEU A 38 -1.28 -7.68 -6.88
N GLN A 39 -2.57 -7.34 -6.86
CA GLN A 39 -3.65 -8.28 -7.22
C GLN A 39 -3.46 -8.82 -8.63
N ASP A 40 -3.17 -7.95 -9.60
CA ASP A 40 -2.93 -8.33 -10.99
C ASP A 40 -1.72 -9.26 -11.13
N SER A 41 -0.65 -9.00 -10.36
CA SER A 41 0.53 -9.87 -10.30
C SER A 41 0.20 -11.26 -9.75
N VAL A 42 -0.56 -11.32 -8.65
CA VAL A 42 -1.02 -12.58 -8.03
C VAL A 42 -1.96 -13.36 -8.96
N LEU A 43 -2.77 -12.66 -9.76
CA LEU A 43 -3.69 -13.30 -10.69
C LEU A 43 -2.97 -14.09 -11.80
N GLN A 44 -1.74 -13.71 -12.15
CA GLN A 44 -0.89 -14.41 -13.13
C GLN A 44 -0.34 -15.74 -12.61
N LEU A 45 -0.31 -15.94 -11.29
CA LEU A 45 0.12 -17.20 -10.69
C LEU A 45 -0.88 -18.34 -10.99
N PRO A 46 -0.41 -19.61 -11.03
CA PRO A 46 -1.29 -20.76 -11.14
C PRO A 46 -2.37 -20.78 -10.05
N HIS A 47 -3.58 -21.21 -10.41
CA HIS A 47 -4.67 -21.33 -9.45
C HIS A 47 -4.32 -22.32 -8.33
N SER A 48 -4.17 -21.78 -7.11
CA SER A 48 -3.81 -22.53 -5.91
C SER A 48 -4.54 -22.00 -4.67
N PRO A 49 -4.66 -22.80 -3.58
CA PRO A 49 -5.20 -22.31 -2.31
C PRO A 49 -4.43 -21.10 -1.74
N PRO A 50 -3.08 -21.06 -1.72
CA PRO A 50 -2.31 -19.88 -1.32
C PRO A 50 -2.69 -18.63 -2.10
N ARG A 51 -2.76 -18.72 -3.43
CA ARG A 51 -3.14 -17.60 -4.31
C ARG A 51 -4.51 -17.05 -3.94
N LYS A 52 -5.50 -17.93 -3.76
CA LYS A 52 -6.86 -17.50 -3.36
C LYS A 52 -6.84 -16.77 -2.03
N ARG A 53 -6.03 -17.24 -1.08
CA ARG A 53 -5.93 -16.64 0.25
C ARG A 53 -5.24 -15.28 0.22
N LEU A 54 -4.17 -15.13 -0.56
CA LEU A 54 -3.50 -13.85 -0.74
C LEU A 54 -4.40 -12.82 -1.43
N ILE A 55 -5.19 -13.22 -2.44
CA ILE A 55 -6.19 -12.32 -3.07
C ILE A 55 -7.18 -11.77 -2.03
N GLN A 56 -7.69 -12.63 -1.14
CA GLN A 56 -8.61 -12.18 -0.07
C GLN A 56 -7.95 -11.18 0.87
N LEU A 57 -6.67 -11.39 1.19
CA LEU A 57 -5.89 -10.49 2.03
C LEU A 57 -5.68 -9.14 1.34
N ILE A 58 -5.37 -9.14 0.05
CA ILE A 58 -5.21 -7.93 -0.77
C ILE A 58 -6.52 -7.15 -0.88
N GLU A 59 -7.64 -7.83 -1.14
CA GLU A 59 -8.97 -7.20 -1.18
C GLU A 59 -9.32 -6.52 0.14
N ARG A 60 -8.96 -7.16 1.27
CA ARG A 60 -9.11 -6.57 2.61
C ARG A 60 -8.18 -5.37 2.81
N GLY A 61 -6.91 -5.50 2.42
CA GLY A 61 -5.93 -4.42 2.45
C GLY A 61 -6.39 -3.20 1.67
N ARG A 62 -6.91 -3.39 0.46
CA ARG A 62 -7.47 -2.31 -0.36
C ARG A 62 -8.66 -1.64 0.32
N ALA A 63 -9.61 -2.41 0.85
CA ALA A 63 -10.76 -1.87 1.55
C ALA A 63 -10.37 -1.06 2.81
N ASP A 64 -9.35 -1.51 3.54
CA ASP A 64 -8.86 -0.78 4.71
C ASP A 64 -8.03 0.47 4.31
N ALA A 65 -7.34 0.46 3.16
CA ALA A 65 -6.71 1.65 2.56
C ALA A 65 -7.75 2.69 2.10
N GLU A 66 -8.80 2.27 1.38
CA GLU A 66 -9.93 3.12 0.98
C GLU A 66 -10.63 3.75 2.20
N ALA A 67 -10.69 3.01 3.32
CA ALA A 67 -11.26 3.49 4.57
C ALA A 67 -10.27 4.31 5.43
N GLY A 68 -9.03 4.50 4.98
CA GLY A 68 -7.99 5.24 5.72
C GLY A 68 -7.59 4.60 7.05
N ARG A 69 -7.72 3.28 7.18
CA ARG A 69 -7.45 2.52 8.43
C ARG A 69 -6.04 1.95 8.50
N LEU A 70 -5.25 2.11 7.43
CA LEU A 70 -3.89 1.62 7.37
C LEU A 70 -2.91 2.77 7.52
N GLU A 71 -1.92 2.58 8.40
CA GLU A 71 -0.75 3.44 8.42
C GLU A 71 0.07 3.22 7.13
N LEU A 72 0.33 4.31 6.41
CA LEU A 72 0.92 4.25 5.06
C LEU A 72 2.25 3.49 5.02
N VAL A 73 3.09 3.67 6.04
CA VAL A 73 4.40 3.02 6.11
C VAL A 73 4.25 1.51 6.24
N ASP A 74 3.43 1.05 7.18
CA ASP A 74 3.23 -0.39 7.41
C ASP A 74 2.55 -1.06 6.22
N ALA A 75 1.60 -0.38 5.60
CA ALA A 75 0.91 -0.88 4.42
C ALA A 75 1.83 -0.98 3.20
N SER A 76 2.69 0.02 2.99
CA SER A 76 3.68 -0.01 1.90
C SER A 76 4.69 -1.14 2.09
N VAL A 77 5.12 -1.38 3.34
CA VAL A 77 6.00 -2.52 3.66
C VAL A 77 5.30 -3.85 3.41
N PHE A 78 4.03 -3.98 3.82
CA PHE A 78 3.23 -5.16 3.54
C PHE A 78 3.13 -5.45 2.03
N VAL A 79 2.84 -4.43 1.22
CA VAL A 79 2.75 -4.59 -0.25
C VAL A 79 4.09 -5.09 -0.80
N ALA A 80 5.21 -4.47 -0.42
CA ALA A 80 6.53 -4.88 -0.89
C ALA A 80 6.90 -6.32 -0.46
N GLU A 81 6.53 -6.73 0.74
CA GLU A 81 6.72 -8.11 1.21
C GLU A 81 5.87 -9.10 0.39
N ALA A 82 4.62 -8.74 0.09
CA ALA A 82 3.74 -9.56 -0.71
C ALA A 82 4.21 -9.65 -2.18
N GLU A 83 4.70 -8.56 -2.76
CA GLU A 83 5.34 -8.53 -4.08
C GLU A 83 6.56 -9.46 -4.13
N ALA A 84 7.42 -9.38 -3.11
CA ALA A 84 8.58 -10.25 -3.01
C ALA A 84 8.18 -11.73 -2.93
N ALA A 85 7.12 -12.06 -2.19
CA ALA A 85 6.61 -13.43 -2.07
C ALA A 85 6.03 -13.99 -3.38
N VAL A 86 5.66 -13.14 -4.34
CA VAL A 86 5.12 -13.60 -5.64
C VAL A 86 6.09 -13.44 -6.81
N ALA A 87 7.23 -12.76 -6.60
CA ALA A 87 8.22 -12.46 -7.62
C ALA A 87 8.80 -13.72 -8.29
N ASP A 88 8.94 -14.81 -7.52
CA ASP A 88 9.50 -16.07 -8.00
C ASP A 88 8.49 -16.95 -8.75
N GLY A 89 7.23 -16.51 -8.87
CA GLY A 89 6.18 -17.22 -9.60
C GLY A 89 5.60 -18.44 -8.87
N GLU A 90 6.06 -18.71 -7.66
CA GLU A 90 5.52 -19.72 -6.74
C GLU A 90 5.10 -19.04 -5.44
N LEU A 91 3.99 -19.49 -4.86
CA LEU A 91 3.47 -18.94 -3.60
C LEU A 91 3.05 -20.09 -2.68
N THR A 92 3.63 -20.14 -1.49
CA THR A 92 3.35 -21.18 -0.50
C THR A 92 2.30 -20.73 0.52
N MET A 93 1.68 -21.70 1.21
CA MET A 93 0.77 -21.36 2.32
C MET A 93 1.50 -20.72 3.49
N GLU A 94 2.76 -21.06 3.72
CA GLU A 94 3.56 -20.52 4.83
C GLU A 94 3.81 -19.02 4.64
N GLU A 95 4.19 -18.61 3.43
CA GLU A 95 4.38 -17.19 3.08
C GLU A 95 3.08 -16.40 3.23
N VAL A 96 1.96 -16.94 2.74
CA VAL A 96 0.66 -16.27 2.90
C VAL A 96 0.25 -16.16 4.36
N GLN A 97 0.56 -17.17 5.18
CA GLN A 97 0.25 -17.14 6.61
C GLN A 97 1.13 -16.14 7.38
N ALA A 98 2.40 -15.99 6.97
CA ALA A 98 3.29 -14.95 7.48
C ALA A 98 2.76 -13.55 7.13
N LEU A 99 2.34 -13.35 5.88
CA LEU A 99 1.72 -12.10 5.42
C LEU A 99 0.41 -11.79 6.17
N GLU A 100 -0.46 -12.79 6.39
CA GLU A 100 -1.68 -12.60 7.21
C GLU A 100 -1.33 -12.15 8.63
N SER A 101 -0.37 -12.83 9.28
CA SER A 101 0.04 -12.49 10.64
C SER A 101 0.61 -11.07 10.72
N ARG A 102 1.40 -10.68 9.71
CA ARG A 102 1.96 -9.33 9.59
C ARG A 102 0.85 -8.29 9.43
N TYR A 103 -0.09 -8.55 8.54
CA TYR A 103 -1.23 -7.67 8.29
C TYR A 103 -2.11 -7.51 9.54
N GLU A 104 -2.40 -8.59 10.26
CA GLU A 104 -3.16 -8.53 11.52
C GLU A 104 -2.45 -7.67 12.59
N SER A 105 -1.12 -7.75 12.66
CA SER A 105 -0.33 -6.92 13.58
C SER A 105 -0.39 -5.43 13.23
N MET A 106 -0.48 -5.10 11.94
CA MET A 106 -0.60 -3.72 11.46
C MET A 106 -1.97 -3.12 11.80
N VAL A 107 -3.05 -3.86 11.58
CA VAL A 107 -4.42 -3.34 11.78
C VAL A 107 -4.85 -3.35 13.25
N SER A 108 -4.24 -4.19 14.08
CA SER A 108 -4.58 -4.32 15.52
C SER A 108 -3.68 -3.51 16.45
N GLY A 109 -2.67 -2.82 15.89
CA GLY A 109 -1.66 -2.04 16.62
C GLY A 109 -2.12 -0.67 17.08
#